data_AF-A0A9E3Q2S0-F1
#
_entry.id   AF-A0A9E3Q2S0-F1
#
_cell.length_a   1.000
_cell.length_b   1.000
_cell.length_c   1.000
_cell.angle_alpha   90.00
_cell.angle_beta   90.00
_cell.angle_gamma   90.00
#
_symmetry.space_group_name_H-M   'P 1'
#
loop_
_entity.id
_entity.type
_entity.pdbx_description
1 polymer ?
#
loop_
_entity_poly.entity_id
_entity_poly.type
_entity_poly.pdbx_seq_one_letter_code
_entity_poly.pdbx_strand_id
1 'polypeptide(L)'
;MTRMDTDVRIEARRSVHGPVLASYRMGSSSGMGEFHYQLRIPMGDRQAAATPDTAQPGDVVVILVRNAAGLQHQVSHQIVEPGAALRFDFGASLDTDGDGVPDGWELAQLGGVKGSLEGDTDGDGVSDLQEYVAGTRPTDAADVFRLATMIEGGLAHISFRALSAQGSGYEGRRRWYALESSTAMEPDRWQAVENHSRIPGMDQIVVYSRGLNGTDSAAFFRARVWLEGP
;
A
#
# COMPACT_ATOMS: atom_id res chain seq x y z
N MET A 1 6.53 -9.74 11.35
CA MET A 1 6.29 -10.88 12.28
C MET A 1 6.01 -12.15 11.47
N THR A 2 6.80 -13.22 11.66
CA THR A 2 6.69 -14.49 10.90
C THR A 2 6.27 -15.64 11.82
N ARG A 3 5.86 -16.81 11.30
CA ARG A 3 5.46 -18.01 12.08
C ARG A 3 6.46 -18.47 13.15
N MET A 4 7.73 -18.08 13.05
CA MET A 4 8.77 -18.35 14.05
C MET A 4 8.58 -17.50 15.32
N ASP A 5 7.86 -16.39 15.22
CA ASP A 5 7.53 -15.46 16.32
C ASP A 5 6.28 -15.96 17.08
N THR A 6 6.44 -17.10 17.77
CA THR A 6 5.33 -17.77 18.47
C THR A 6 4.77 -16.99 19.67
N ASP A 7 5.36 -15.85 20.01
CA ASP A 7 4.93 -15.02 21.14
C ASP A 7 3.87 -13.99 20.76
N VAL A 8 3.50 -13.91 19.49
CA VAL A 8 2.42 -13.03 19.03
C VAL A 8 1.05 -13.62 19.39
N ARG A 9 0.24 -12.83 20.09
CA ARG A 9 -1.16 -13.13 20.44
C ARG A 9 -2.08 -12.02 19.92
N ILE A 10 -3.14 -12.45 19.25
CA ILE A 10 -4.26 -11.59 18.86
C ILE A 10 -5.43 -11.83 19.80
N GLU A 11 -6.05 -10.77 20.30
CA GLU A 11 -7.21 -10.85 21.20
C GLU A 11 -8.31 -9.90 20.73
N ALA A 12 -9.56 -10.36 20.70
CA ALA A 12 -10.72 -9.49 20.65
C ALA A 12 -11.25 -9.28 22.07
N ARG A 13 -11.49 -8.01 22.44
CA ARG A 13 -12.01 -7.62 23.76
C ARG A 13 -13.11 -6.57 23.60
N ARG A 14 -14.01 -6.44 24.58
CA ARG A 14 -15.02 -5.35 24.61
C ARG A 14 -14.41 -3.97 24.92
N SER A 15 -13.22 -3.96 25.51
CA SER A 15 -12.39 -2.77 25.73
C SER A 15 -10.92 -3.21 25.88
N VAL A 16 -9.96 -2.28 25.78
CA VAL A 16 -8.52 -2.60 25.83
C VAL A 16 -8.12 -3.43 27.07
N HIS A 17 -8.78 -3.17 28.21
CA HIS A 17 -8.56 -3.88 29.48
C HIS A 17 -9.72 -4.81 29.87
N GLY A 18 -10.73 -4.95 29.00
CA GLY A 18 -11.92 -5.76 29.25
C GLY A 18 -11.65 -7.26 29.09
N PRO A 19 -12.67 -8.10 29.36
CA PRO A 19 -12.55 -9.55 29.15
C PRO A 19 -12.27 -9.90 27.68
N VAL A 20 -11.56 -11.01 27.49
CA VAL A 20 -11.24 -11.57 26.17
C VAL A 20 -12.45 -12.32 25.63
N LEU A 21 -12.95 -11.90 24.47
CA LEU A 21 -14.01 -12.58 23.73
C LEU A 21 -13.45 -13.72 22.87
N ALA A 22 -12.27 -13.50 22.30
CA ALA A 22 -11.56 -14.50 21.50
C ALA A 22 -10.06 -14.23 21.55
N SER A 23 -9.24 -15.29 21.47
CA SER A 23 -7.80 -15.14 21.30
C SER A 23 -7.25 -16.13 20.28
N TYR A 24 -6.18 -15.74 19.60
CA TYR A 24 -5.44 -16.56 18.67
C TYR A 24 -3.94 -16.37 18.94
N ARG A 25 -3.18 -17.46 19.00
CA ARG A 25 -1.72 -17.43 19.10
C ARG A 25 -1.11 -17.78 17.76
N MET A 26 -0.09 -17.03 17.33
CA MET A 26 0.62 -17.31 16.08
C MET A 26 1.16 -18.75 16.06
N GLY A 27 1.08 -19.42 14.91
CA GLY A 27 1.54 -20.80 14.73
C GLY A 27 0.59 -21.89 15.27
N SER A 28 -0.54 -21.53 15.90
CA SER A 28 -1.50 -22.50 16.46
C SER A 28 -2.36 -23.24 15.43
N SER A 29 -2.38 -22.79 14.17
CA SER A 29 -3.04 -23.47 13.04
C SER A 29 -2.01 -23.80 11.96
N SER A 30 -1.82 -25.09 11.67
CA SER A 30 -0.83 -25.58 10.69
C SER A 30 -1.21 -25.34 9.22
N GLY A 31 -2.48 -25.00 8.95
CA GLY A 31 -3.00 -24.74 7.59
C GLY A 31 -3.15 -23.26 7.24
N MET A 32 -2.91 -22.35 8.18
CA MET A 32 -2.84 -20.92 7.91
C MET A 32 -1.38 -20.59 7.65
N GLY A 33 -1.06 -20.08 6.46
CA GLY A 33 0.31 -19.68 6.09
C GLY A 33 0.96 -18.74 7.12
N GLU A 34 2.25 -18.46 6.94
CA GLU A 34 3.08 -17.83 8.00
C GLU A 34 2.64 -16.42 8.45
N PHE A 35 1.73 -15.78 7.72
CA PHE A 35 1.34 -14.38 7.89
C PHE A 35 -0.16 -14.14 8.12
N HIS A 36 -0.97 -15.20 8.21
CA HIS A 36 -2.43 -15.05 8.35
C HIS A 36 -2.94 -15.47 9.72
N TYR A 37 -3.82 -14.65 10.28
CA TYR A 37 -4.52 -14.90 11.53
C TYR A 37 -6.01 -15.07 11.23
N GLN A 38 -6.66 -16.01 11.93
CA GLN A 38 -8.11 -16.06 12.00
C GLN A 38 -8.55 -16.03 13.44
N LEU A 39 -9.24 -14.95 13.78
CA LEU A 39 -9.89 -14.81 15.06
C LEU A 39 -11.40 -15.02 14.84
N ARG A 40 -11.95 -16.06 15.44
CA ARG A 40 -13.40 -16.29 15.45
C ARG A 40 -13.97 -15.65 16.71
N ILE A 41 -14.76 -14.60 16.54
CA ILE A 41 -15.47 -13.96 17.66
C ILE A 41 -16.81 -14.69 17.84
N PRO A 42 -17.06 -15.31 19.00
CA PRO A 42 -18.34 -15.94 19.28
C PRO A 42 -19.47 -14.91 19.24
N MET A 43 -20.52 -15.21 18.49
CA MET A 43 -21.70 -14.35 18.39
C MET A 43 -22.84 -14.96 19.21
N GLY A 44 -23.51 -14.14 20.01
CA GLY A 44 -24.68 -14.57 20.77
C GLY A 44 -25.89 -14.75 19.85
N ASP A 45 -26.84 -15.58 20.27
CA ASP A 45 -28.10 -15.71 19.54
C ASP A 45 -28.84 -14.37 19.49
N ARG A 46 -29.37 -14.00 18.32
CA ARG A 46 -30.07 -12.72 18.08
C ARG A 46 -31.25 -12.45 19.03
N GLN A 47 -31.75 -13.47 19.71
CA GLN A 47 -32.89 -13.40 20.64
C GLN A 47 -32.51 -13.69 22.11
N ALA A 48 -31.26 -14.05 22.39
CA ALA A 48 -30.79 -14.34 23.74
C ALA A 48 -30.11 -13.13 24.37
N ALA A 49 -30.16 -13.04 25.71
CA ALA A 49 -29.42 -12.01 26.45
C ALA A 49 -27.92 -12.11 26.14
N ALA A 50 -27.25 -10.97 25.98
CA ALA A 50 -25.82 -10.92 25.75
C ALA A 50 -25.08 -11.65 26.87
N THR A 51 -24.33 -12.70 26.54
CA THR A 51 -23.44 -13.35 27.50
C THR A 51 -22.09 -12.63 27.53
N PRO A 52 -21.34 -12.69 28.64
CA PRO A 52 -20.01 -12.07 28.73
C PRO A 52 -19.03 -12.53 27.64
N ASP A 53 -19.22 -13.76 27.13
CA ASP A 53 -18.29 -14.46 26.24
C ASP A 53 -18.70 -14.37 24.75
N THR A 54 -19.80 -13.68 24.46
CA THR A 54 -20.31 -13.51 23.09
C THR A 54 -20.49 -12.05 22.74
N ALA A 55 -20.23 -11.68 21.50
CA ALA A 55 -20.55 -10.37 20.95
C ALA A 55 -21.95 -10.34 20.31
N GLN A 56 -22.51 -9.14 20.17
CA GLN A 56 -23.77 -8.86 19.47
C GLN A 56 -23.59 -7.74 18.44
N PRO A 57 -24.44 -7.69 17.39
CA PRO A 57 -24.51 -6.52 16.50
C PRO A 57 -24.68 -5.22 17.30
N GLY A 58 -23.90 -4.20 16.94
CA GLY A 58 -23.81 -2.94 17.65
C GLY A 58 -22.67 -2.87 18.67
N ASP A 59 -22.15 -4.00 19.16
CA ASP A 59 -20.99 -4.02 20.05
C ASP A 59 -19.75 -3.49 19.34
N VAL A 60 -18.96 -2.68 20.04
CA VAL A 60 -17.60 -2.35 19.61
C VAL A 60 -16.64 -3.36 20.24
N VAL A 61 -15.87 -4.02 19.40
CA VAL A 61 -14.76 -4.87 19.81
C VAL A 61 -13.44 -4.17 19.50
N VAL A 62 -12.49 -4.32 20.41
CA VAL A 62 -11.10 -3.92 20.22
C VAL A 62 -10.29 -5.16 19.91
N ILE A 63 -9.68 -5.20 18.74
CA ILE A 63 -8.75 -6.25 18.35
C ILE A 63 -7.34 -5.75 18.69
N LEU A 64 -6.63 -6.52 19.51
CA LEU A 64 -5.31 -6.22 20.03
C LEU A 64 -4.29 -7.21 19.47
N VAL A 65 -3.14 -6.72 19.05
CA VAL A 65 -1.96 -7.54 18.71
C VAL A 65 -0.90 -7.30 19.79
N ARG A 66 -0.46 -8.36 20.45
CA ARG A 66 0.51 -8.31 21.55
C ARG A 66 1.64 -9.30 21.30
N ASN A 67 2.83 -9.01 21.82
CA ASN A 67 3.95 -9.95 21.91
C ASN A 67 4.60 -9.86 23.32
N ALA A 68 5.77 -10.47 23.51
CA ALA A 68 6.51 -10.42 24.78
C ALA A 68 6.86 -8.99 25.24
N ALA A 69 6.97 -8.03 24.32
CA ALA A 69 7.22 -6.62 24.61
C ALA A 69 5.94 -5.82 24.96
N GLY A 70 4.76 -6.44 24.91
CA GLY A 70 3.48 -5.81 25.27
C GLY A 70 2.54 -5.59 24.09
N LEU A 71 1.70 -4.54 24.19
CA LEU A 71 0.76 -4.18 23.12
C LEU A 71 1.52 -3.56 21.94
N GLN A 72 1.34 -4.15 20.76
CA GLN A 72 1.95 -3.67 19.52
C GLN A 72 0.95 -2.85 18.71
N HIS A 73 -0.27 -3.38 18.52
CA HIS A 73 -1.32 -2.70 17.75
C HIS A 73 -2.69 -2.89 18.37
N GLN A 74 -3.59 -1.94 18.11
CA GLN A 74 -5.00 -2.04 18.45
C GLN A 74 -5.86 -1.42 17.36
N VAL A 75 -7.01 -2.02 17.09
CA VAL A 75 -8.06 -1.45 16.23
C VAL A 75 -9.42 -1.68 16.87
N SER A 76 -10.28 -0.66 16.81
CA SER A 76 -11.67 -0.78 17.23
C SER A 76 -12.55 -1.02 16.01
N HIS A 77 -13.46 -1.98 16.13
CA HIS A 77 -14.42 -2.30 15.07
C HIS A 77 -15.80 -2.50 15.68
N GLN A 78 -16.82 -1.88 15.08
CA GLN A 78 -18.20 -2.11 15.46
C GLN A 78 -18.74 -3.32 14.70
N ILE A 79 -19.21 -4.32 15.43
CA ILE A 79 -19.81 -5.51 14.85
C ILE A 79 -21.15 -5.11 14.23
N VAL A 80 -21.23 -5.22 12.91
CA VAL A 80 -22.46 -4.89 12.17
C VAL A 80 -23.40 -6.08 12.11
N GLU A 81 -22.87 -7.27 11.80
CA GLU A 81 -23.66 -8.49 11.66
C GLU A 81 -22.87 -9.76 11.99
N PRO A 82 -23.55 -10.85 12.39
CA PRO A 82 -22.91 -12.14 12.58
C PRO A 82 -22.45 -12.75 11.24
N GLY A 83 -21.34 -13.50 11.26
CA GLY A 83 -20.87 -14.26 10.10
C GLY A 83 -20.06 -13.45 9.09
N ALA A 84 -19.90 -12.14 9.28
CA ALA A 84 -18.99 -11.33 8.48
C ALA A 84 -17.53 -11.79 8.69
N ALA A 85 -16.79 -11.94 7.58
CA ALA A 85 -15.35 -12.13 7.59
C ALA A 85 -14.67 -10.80 7.28
N LEU A 86 -13.78 -10.36 8.17
CA LEU A 86 -13.07 -9.10 8.05
C LEU A 86 -11.57 -9.34 8.08
N ARG A 87 -10.85 -8.57 7.27
CA ARG A 87 -9.38 -8.54 7.25
C ARG A 87 -8.92 -7.26 7.95
N PHE A 88 -8.03 -7.42 8.94
CA PHE A 88 -7.34 -6.33 9.59
C PHE A 88 -5.85 -6.50 9.35
N ASP A 89 -5.27 -5.57 8.59
CA ASP A 89 -3.84 -5.56 8.30
C ASP A 89 -3.13 -4.74 9.38
N PHE A 90 -2.54 -5.43 10.36
CA PHE A 90 -1.73 -4.82 11.40
C PHE A 90 -0.27 -4.75 10.93
N GLY A 91 0.35 -3.57 11.03
CA GLY A 91 1.73 -3.38 10.57
C GLY A 91 1.86 -3.12 9.07
N ALA A 92 0.77 -2.81 8.36
CA ALA A 92 0.86 -2.39 6.97
C ALA A 92 1.75 -1.15 6.76
N SER A 93 1.91 -0.33 7.80
CA SER A 93 2.82 0.83 7.82
C SER A 93 4.09 0.60 8.64
N LEU A 94 4.33 -0.61 9.17
CA LEU A 94 5.57 -0.95 9.86
C LEU A 94 6.68 -1.11 8.81
N ASP A 95 7.88 -0.66 9.14
CA ASP A 95 9.08 -0.77 8.31
C ASP A 95 10.16 -1.36 9.24
N THR A 96 10.27 -2.69 9.22
CA THR A 96 11.04 -3.46 10.21
C THR A 96 12.55 -3.39 9.95
N ASP A 97 12.97 -3.26 8.70
CA ASP A 97 14.38 -3.15 8.30
C ASP A 97 14.83 -1.70 8.04
N GLY A 98 13.91 -0.75 8.06
CA GLY A 98 14.19 0.69 8.08
C GLY A 98 14.58 1.23 6.71
N ASP A 99 14.15 0.59 5.63
CA ASP A 99 14.49 0.99 4.26
C ASP A 99 13.54 2.04 3.67
N GLY A 100 12.50 2.42 4.42
CA GLY A 100 11.50 3.42 4.05
C GLY A 100 10.26 2.86 3.35
N VAL A 101 10.22 1.54 3.11
CA VAL A 101 9.09 0.82 2.51
C VAL A 101 8.40 -0.02 3.58
N PRO A 102 7.06 0.01 3.67
CA PRO A 102 6.40 -0.76 4.70
C PRO A 102 6.37 -2.27 4.42
N ASP A 103 6.60 -3.08 5.47
CA ASP A 103 6.51 -4.54 5.52
C ASP A 103 5.24 -5.07 4.82
N GLY A 104 4.12 -4.36 4.97
CA GLY A 104 2.84 -4.75 4.37
C GLY A 104 2.89 -4.76 2.85
N TRP A 105 3.58 -3.78 2.25
CA TRP A 105 3.79 -3.75 0.81
C TRP A 105 4.75 -4.86 0.38
N GLU A 106 5.87 -5.03 1.07
CA GLU A 106 6.87 -6.05 0.73
C GLU A 106 6.31 -7.48 0.84
N LEU A 107 5.53 -7.75 1.89
CA LEU A 107 4.83 -9.03 2.03
C LEU A 107 3.84 -9.27 0.90
N ALA A 108 3.15 -8.22 0.44
CA ALA A 108 2.16 -8.33 -0.63
C ALA A 108 2.78 -8.48 -2.02
N GLN A 109 3.90 -7.82 -2.29
CA GLN A 109 4.54 -7.81 -3.61
C GLN A 109 5.67 -8.83 -3.75
N LEU A 110 6.46 -9.03 -2.71
CA LEU A 110 7.70 -9.82 -2.73
C LEU A 110 7.62 -11.09 -1.88
N GLY A 111 6.52 -11.28 -1.14
CA GLY A 111 6.28 -12.46 -0.30
C GLY A 111 7.13 -12.52 0.97
N GLY A 112 7.76 -11.42 1.37
CA GLY A 112 8.62 -11.32 2.55
C GLY A 112 9.20 -9.92 2.71
N VAL A 113 9.63 -9.58 3.92
CA VAL A 113 10.38 -8.34 4.24
C VAL A 113 11.81 -8.49 3.70
N LYS A 114 12.28 -7.51 2.94
CA LYS A 114 13.54 -7.49 2.19
C LYS A 114 14.33 -6.25 2.59
N GLY A 115 15.44 -6.45 3.31
CA GLY A 115 16.29 -5.32 3.74
C GLY A 115 16.96 -4.47 2.66
N SER A 116 16.70 -4.70 1.38
CA SER A 116 17.08 -3.80 0.29
C SER A 116 16.15 -4.00 -0.91
N LEU A 117 15.53 -2.90 -1.35
CA LEU A 117 14.66 -2.82 -2.52
C LEU A 117 15.34 -2.16 -3.74
N GLU A 118 16.67 -2.09 -3.74
CA GLU A 118 17.47 -1.62 -4.89
C GLU A 118 17.65 -2.71 -5.97
N GLY A 119 17.16 -3.93 -5.71
CA GLY A 119 17.09 -5.01 -6.69
C GLY A 119 16.02 -4.76 -7.75
N ASP A 120 16.02 -5.58 -8.79
CA ASP A 120 15.05 -5.59 -9.88
C ASP A 120 14.52 -7.02 -9.98
N THR A 121 13.40 -7.29 -9.32
CA THR A 121 12.91 -8.65 -9.09
C THR A 121 12.41 -9.33 -10.38
N ASP A 122 11.89 -8.58 -11.34
CA ASP A 122 11.37 -9.12 -12.60
C ASP A 122 12.26 -8.86 -13.84
N GLY A 123 13.33 -8.09 -13.67
CA GLY A 123 14.37 -7.88 -14.67
C GLY A 123 14.00 -6.87 -15.74
N ASP A 124 13.07 -5.94 -15.47
CA ASP A 124 12.61 -4.95 -16.43
C ASP A 124 13.47 -3.67 -16.49
N GLY A 125 14.45 -3.57 -15.59
CA GLY A 125 15.38 -2.45 -15.47
C GLY A 125 14.94 -1.36 -14.49
N VAL A 126 13.85 -1.56 -13.75
CA VAL A 126 13.35 -0.68 -12.69
C VAL A 126 13.54 -1.38 -11.35
N SER A 127 14.05 -0.66 -10.34
CA SER A 127 14.23 -1.26 -9.02
C SER A 127 12.90 -1.44 -8.28
N ASP A 128 12.77 -2.45 -7.43
CA ASP A 128 11.59 -2.69 -6.59
C ASP A 128 11.15 -1.43 -5.79
N LEU A 129 12.12 -0.61 -5.34
CA LEU A 129 11.87 0.67 -4.66
C LEU A 129 11.22 1.73 -5.57
N GLN A 130 11.71 1.84 -6.81
CA GLN A 130 11.12 2.73 -7.81
C GLN A 130 9.70 2.28 -8.15
N GLU A 131 9.45 0.98 -8.16
CA GLU A 131 8.12 0.43 -8.39
C GLU A 131 7.17 0.65 -7.23
N TYR A 132 7.64 0.55 -5.98
CA TYR A 132 6.89 1.00 -4.81
C TYR A 132 6.46 2.48 -4.96
N VAL A 133 7.40 3.35 -5.35
CA VAL A 133 7.09 4.76 -5.55
C VAL A 133 6.10 4.96 -6.70
N ALA A 134 6.22 4.20 -7.79
CA ALA A 134 5.36 4.28 -8.97
C ALA A 134 3.98 3.62 -8.80
N GLY A 135 3.86 2.67 -7.87
CA GLY A 135 2.67 1.83 -7.69
C GLY A 135 2.56 0.68 -8.69
N THR A 136 3.69 0.21 -9.20
CA THR A 136 3.79 -0.94 -10.10
C THR A 136 4.12 -2.23 -9.34
N ARG A 137 4.23 -3.36 -10.05
CA ARG A 137 4.40 -4.68 -9.44
C ARG A 137 5.80 -5.25 -9.76
N PRO A 138 6.67 -5.45 -8.75
CA PRO A 138 8.04 -5.95 -8.92
C PRO A 138 8.20 -7.37 -9.44
N THR A 139 7.09 -8.05 -9.68
CA THR A 139 7.08 -9.44 -10.15
C THR A 139 6.47 -9.55 -11.54
N ASP A 140 6.21 -8.43 -12.21
CA ASP A 140 5.54 -8.35 -13.50
C ASP A 140 6.16 -7.26 -14.38
N ALA A 141 7.14 -7.65 -15.19
CA ALA A 141 7.90 -6.76 -16.08
C ALA A 141 7.05 -6.00 -17.13
N ALA A 142 5.76 -6.31 -17.26
CA ALA A 142 4.82 -5.57 -18.10
C ALA A 142 4.14 -4.41 -17.34
N ASP A 143 4.08 -4.48 -16.02
CA ASP A 143 3.48 -3.48 -15.14
C ASP A 143 4.53 -2.47 -14.72
N VAL A 144 4.85 -1.54 -15.62
CA VAL A 144 5.93 -0.58 -15.42
C VAL A 144 5.51 0.82 -15.82
N PHE A 145 5.90 1.81 -15.02
CA PHE A 145 5.55 3.19 -15.26
C PHE A 145 6.31 3.74 -16.47
N ARG A 146 5.57 4.15 -17.51
CA ARG A 146 6.13 4.67 -18.75
C ARG A 146 5.35 5.89 -19.24
N LEU A 147 6.07 6.82 -19.85
CA LEU A 147 5.47 7.85 -20.70
C LEU A 147 5.12 7.23 -22.05
N ALA A 148 3.92 7.51 -22.54
CA ALA A 148 3.53 7.30 -23.92
C ALA A 148 3.68 8.61 -24.70
N THR A 149 4.07 8.53 -25.96
CA THR A 149 4.15 9.69 -26.85
C THR A 149 3.47 9.37 -28.17
N MET A 150 2.66 10.31 -28.67
CA MET A 150 1.98 10.23 -29.95
C MET A 150 2.08 11.57 -30.67
N ILE A 151 2.27 11.55 -31.99
CA ILE A 151 2.24 12.76 -32.82
C ILE A 151 1.01 12.70 -33.71
N GLU A 152 0.14 13.70 -33.58
CA GLU A 152 -1.10 13.80 -34.35
C GLU A 152 -1.42 15.27 -34.64
N GLY A 153 -1.82 15.59 -35.88
CA GLY A 153 -2.27 16.94 -36.25
C GLY A 153 -1.22 18.05 -36.03
N GLY A 154 0.07 17.73 -36.04
CA GLY A 154 1.15 18.68 -35.74
C GLY A 154 1.38 18.93 -34.24
N LEU A 155 0.74 18.15 -33.36
CA LEU A 155 0.94 18.16 -31.92
C LEU A 155 1.70 16.90 -31.49
N ALA A 156 2.59 17.05 -30.51
CA ALA A 156 3.10 15.94 -29.72
C ALA A 156 2.28 15.82 -28.43
N HIS A 157 1.66 14.67 -28.24
CA HIS A 157 0.93 14.27 -27.04
C HIS A 157 1.84 13.40 -26.18
N ILE A 158 2.04 13.81 -24.93
CA ILE A 158 2.75 13.04 -23.91
C ILE A 158 1.71 12.62 -22.89
N SER A 159 1.61 11.32 -22.60
CA SER A 159 0.63 10.81 -21.64
C SER A 159 1.22 9.75 -20.72
N PHE A 160 0.60 9.59 -19.55
CA PHE A 160 0.93 8.53 -18.60
C PHE A 160 -0.25 8.26 -17.68
N ARG A 161 -0.25 7.08 -17.04
CA ARG A 161 -1.24 6.72 -16.04
C ARG A 161 -0.77 7.19 -14.66
N ALA A 162 -1.55 8.03 -14.00
CA ALA A 162 -1.29 8.53 -12.66
C ALA A 162 -2.03 7.69 -11.62
N LEU A 163 -1.43 6.58 -11.21
CA LEU A 163 -1.99 5.69 -10.20
C LEU A 163 -2.06 6.36 -8.83
N SER A 164 -3.16 6.14 -8.12
CA SER A 164 -3.30 6.55 -6.72
C SER A 164 -2.54 5.61 -5.78
N ALA A 165 -2.12 6.11 -4.62
CA ALA A 165 -1.45 5.30 -3.60
C ALA A 165 -2.51 4.50 -2.82
N GLN A 166 -2.69 3.23 -3.17
CA GLN A 166 -3.70 2.36 -2.59
C GLN A 166 -3.11 0.99 -2.23
N GLY A 167 -3.71 0.36 -1.21
CA GLY A 167 -3.30 -0.95 -0.73
C GLY A 167 -2.35 -0.86 0.48
N SER A 168 -1.92 -2.04 0.91
CA SER A 168 -1.03 -2.19 2.07
C SER A 168 0.31 -1.50 1.83
N GLY A 169 0.76 -0.69 2.79
CA GLY A 169 2.00 0.09 2.71
C GLY A 169 1.85 1.47 2.10
N TYR A 170 0.62 1.89 1.78
CA TYR A 170 0.30 3.23 1.31
C TYR A 170 -0.64 4.00 2.25
N GLU A 171 -0.88 3.50 3.46
CA GLU A 171 -1.80 4.10 4.41
C GLU A 171 -1.45 5.57 4.68
N GLY A 172 -2.41 6.47 4.41
CA GLY A 172 -2.25 7.92 4.59
C GLY A 172 -1.35 8.60 3.55
N ARG A 173 -0.69 7.85 2.66
CA ARG A 173 0.19 8.39 1.63
C ARG A 173 -0.59 8.86 0.41
N ARG A 174 -0.04 9.84 -0.32
CA ARG A 174 -0.50 10.28 -1.64
C ARG A 174 0.62 10.13 -2.64
N ARG A 175 0.30 9.61 -3.83
CA ARG A 175 1.23 9.60 -4.96
C ARG A 175 1.04 10.86 -5.78
N TRP A 176 2.16 11.48 -6.13
CA TRP A 176 2.21 12.70 -6.92
C TRP A 176 3.11 12.51 -8.13
N TYR A 177 2.78 13.23 -9.18
CA TYR A 177 3.49 13.21 -10.45
C TYR A 177 3.86 14.64 -10.85
N ALA A 178 4.99 14.78 -11.53
CA ALA A 178 5.36 15.99 -12.24
C ALA A 178 5.83 15.62 -13.64
N LEU A 179 5.35 16.33 -14.65
CA LEU A 179 5.94 16.27 -15.99
C LEU A 179 7.00 17.36 -16.09
N GLU A 180 8.18 16.98 -16.55
CA GLU A 180 9.32 17.87 -16.75
C GLU A 180 9.78 17.78 -18.20
N SER A 181 10.27 18.88 -18.72
CA SER A 181 10.81 18.96 -20.08
C SER A 181 12.19 19.59 -20.11
N SER A 182 12.96 19.25 -21.13
CA SER A 182 14.25 19.89 -21.39
C SER A 182 14.53 19.97 -22.89
N THR A 183 15.38 20.90 -23.30
CA THR A 183 15.88 21.01 -24.68
C THR A 183 17.17 20.22 -24.91
N ALA A 184 17.73 19.61 -23.85
CA ALA A 184 18.91 18.77 -23.89
C ALA A 184 18.77 17.63 -22.88
N MET A 185 19.48 16.51 -23.08
CA MET A 185 19.48 15.40 -22.11
C MET A 185 20.41 15.63 -20.91
N GLU A 186 20.78 16.87 -20.60
CA GLU A 186 21.65 17.19 -19.45
C GLU A 186 20.87 17.14 -18.12
N PRO A 187 21.46 16.60 -17.02
CA PRO A 187 20.75 16.38 -15.75
C PRO A 187 20.14 17.62 -15.09
N ASP A 188 20.75 18.80 -15.28
CA ASP A 188 20.39 20.03 -14.56
C ASP A 188 19.49 21.00 -15.36
N ARG A 189 18.99 20.56 -16.52
CA ARG A 189 18.19 21.42 -17.42
C ARG A 189 16.70 21.07 -17.48
N TRP A 190 16.23 20.21 -16.59
CA TRP A 190 14.82 19.83 -16.56
C TRP A 190 13.99 20.91 -15.89
N GLN A 191 12.95 21.36 -16.58
CA GLN A 191 12.01 22.36 -16.10
C GLN A 191 10.62 21.74 -16.00
N ALA A 192 9.90 22.06 -14.92
CA ALA A 192 8.52 21.61 -14.77
C ALA A 192 7.65 22.14 -15.91
N VAL A 193 6.85 21.27 -16.50
CA VAL A 193 5.83 21.66 -17.47
C VAL A 193 4.72 22.41 -16.75
N GLU A 194 4.33 23.56 -17.29
CA GLU A 194 3.31 24.42 -16.70
C GLU A 194 2.01 23.65 -16.44
N ASN A 195 1.41 23.86 -15.26
CA ASN A 195 0.22 23.14 -14.77
C ASN A 195 0.38 21.62 -14.61
N HIS A 196 1.58 21.08 -14.79
CA HIS A 196 1.89 19.65 -14.66
C HIS A 196 3.01 19.39 -13.64
N SER A 197 3.31 20.34 -12.75
CA SER A 197 4.37 20.23 -11.74
C SER A 197 3.97 19.44 -10.49
N ARG A 198 2.67 19.23 -10.27
CA ARG A 198 2.12 18.55 -9.10
C ARG A 198 0.73 17.98 -9.37
N ILE A 199 0.69 16.80 -9.98
CA ILE A 199 -0.52 16.10 -10.37
C ILE A 199 -0.82 14.99 -9.36
N PRO A 200 -2.02 14.95 -8.75
CA PRO A 200 -2.37 13.88 -7.81
C PRO A 200 -2.61 12.56 -8.55
N GLY A 201 -2.13 11.44 -8.00
CA GLY A 201 -2.52 10.11 -8.44
C GLY A 201 -3.96 9.81 -8.06
N MET A 202 -4.84 9.65 -9.05
CA MET A 202 -6.28 9.41 -8.92
C MET A 202 -6.77 8.33 -9.91
N ASP A 203 -5.86 7.46 -10.37
CA ASP A 203 -6.11 6.40 -11.35
C ASP A 203 -6.59 6.91 -12.71
N GLN A 204 -6.07 8.07 -13.12
CA GLN A 204 -6.40 8.75 -14.36
C GLN A 204 -5.28 8.69 -15.40
N ILE A 205 -5.62 8.95 -16.66
CA ILE A 205 -4.64 9.25 -17.71
C ILE A 205 -4.40 10.76 -17.74
N VAL A 206 -3.15 11.16 -17.59
CA VAL A 206 -2.69 12.54 -17.78
C VAL A 206 -2.25 12.70 -19.22
N VAL A 207 -2.64 13.79 -19.88
CA VAL A 207 -2.22 14.12 -21.25
C VAL A 207 -1.75 15.56 -21.31
N TYR A 208 -0.53 15.76 -21.80
CA TYR A 208 0.04 17.06 -22.15
C TYR A 208 0.24 17.12 -23.67
N SER A 209 -0.08 18.26 -24.29
CA SER A 209 0.07 18.45 -25.73
C SER A 209 0.92 19.67 -26.03
N ARG A 210 1.88 19.53 -26.95
CA ARG A 210 2.74 20.62 -27.41
C ARG A 210 2.73 20.72 -28.93
N GLY A 211 2.66 21.93 -29.47
CA GLY A 211 2.79 22.16 -30.91
C GLY A 211 4.20 21.90 -31.43
N LEU A 212 4.31 21.23 -32.57
CA LEU A 212 5.57 20.98 -33.27
C LEU A 212 5.75 22.03 -34.37
N ASN A 213 5.97 23.29 -34.00
CA ASN A 213 6.30 24.32 -34.98
C ASN A 213 7.76 24.15 -35.41
N GLY A 214 8.05 24.28 -36.71
CA GLY A 214 9.30 23.87 -37.37
C GLY A 214 10.62 24.53 -36.93
N THR A 215 10.62 25.28 -35.84
CA THR A 215 11.81 25.90 -35.22
C THR A 215 12.01 25.48 -33.76
N ASP A 216 11.12 24.68 -33.18
CA ASP A 216 11.26 24.24 -31.80
C ASP A 216 12.40 23.22 -31.68
N SER A 217 13.41 23.59 -30.89
CA SER A 217 14.48 22.68 -30.47
C SER A 217 13.89 21.41 -29.86
N ALA A 218 14.51 20.26 -30.14
CA ALA A 218 14.11 18.95 -29.62
C ALA A 218 13.73 19.04 -28.13
N ALA A 219 12.57 18.49 -27.78
CA ALA A 219 12.05 18.52 -26.42
C ALA A 219 12.04 17.11 -25.85
N PHE A 220 12.83 16.91 -24.79
CA PHE A 220 12.83 15.70 -24.00
C PHE A 220 11.80 15.85 -22.88
N PHE A 221 11.15 14.75 -22.52
CA PHE A 221 10.17 14.71 -21.43
C PHE A 221 10.55 13.60 -20.46
N ARG A 222 10.36 13.86 -19.17
CA ARG A 222 10.40 12.84 -18.12
C ARG A 222 9.28 13.09 -17.13
N ALA A 223 8.83 12.03 -16.47
CA ALA A 223 7.94 12.14 -15.34
C ALA A 223 8.73 11.87 -14.05
N ARG A 224 8.48 12.67 -13.03
CA ARG A 224 8.93 12.42 -11.67
C ARG A 224 7.72 11.94 -10.86
N VAL A 225 7.90 10.85 -10.14
CA VAL A 225 6.88 10.25 -9.27
C VAL A 225 7.42 10.26 -7.85
N TRP A 226 6.58 10.60 -6.88
CA TRP A 226 6.95 10.52 -5.47
C TRP A 226 5.73 10.24 -4.59
N LEU A 227 6.00 9.68 -3.41
CA LEU A 227 5.02 9.54 -2.35
C LEU A 227 5.18 10.69 -1.36
N GLU A 228 4.05 11.17 -0.85
CA GLU A 228 3.99 12.15 0.24
C GLU A 228 3.17 11.54 1.37
N GLY A 229 3.71 11.58 2.59
CA GLY A 229 3.04 11.07 3.78
C GLY A 229 1.90 11.99 4.26
N PRO A 230 1.10 11.52 5.23
CA PRO A 230 0.15 12.36 5.95
C PRO A 230 0.83 13.48 6.75
#